data_AF-A0A562PL15-F1
#
_entry.id   AF-A0A562PL15-F1
#
_cell.length_a   1.000
_cell.length_b   1.000
_cell.length_c   1.000
_cell.angle_alpha   90.00
_cell.angle_beta   90.00
_cell.angle_gamma   90.00
#
_symmetry.space_group_name_H-M   'P 1'
#
loop_
_entity.id
_entity.type
_entity.pdbx_description
1 polymer ?
#
loop_
_entity_poly.entity_id
_entity_poly.type
_entity_poly.pdbx_seq_one_letter_code
_entity_poly.pdbx_strand_id
1 'polypeptide(L)'
;MKKKILFAFLVIASFFSCKDEHNNLPDGLYAKIETNKGEIIVQLDFDKAPITVANYVTLAEGKNEFVTNENLKGKPFFEGLKFHRVIPEFMIQTGDPLGTGSGDTGYKFKDEFSDLRFDKGGVLAMANNGPTTNSSQFFITHLATPWLDGKHTIFGHVVEKGMDVVNKIVQNDYIIKVTIIRNGEAAKKFNAVKIFNDYFAVESENQKKKAAIDAENKRVYNEKYKVVREQKVAQFAELKAKATKTPTGLQYVITKKGAGKKPANGANVFIHYAGFLEDGELFDASVENVSKTFGKYDENRAAQNGYQPIPFQAGKKDGMIPGFIEGLEQLSFGDKAVIFIPSRLGYGAAGAGGVIPPNANIIFEIELLEKMPQ
;
A
#
# COMPACT_ATOMS: atom_id res chain seq x y z
N MET A 1 63.83 55.54 48.69
CA MET A 1 62.39 55.31 48.41
C MET A 1 62.21 54.99 46.92
N LYS A 2 61.63 53.81 46.60
CA LYS A 2 60.89 53.41 45.38
C LYS A 2 61.07 51.90 45.15
N LYS A 3 60.24 51.09 45.80
CA LYS A 3 59.99 49.70 45.41
C LYS A 3 59.00 49.71 44.24
N LYS A 4 59.38 49.17 43.08
CA LYS A 4 58.44 48.87 42.00
C LYS A 4 57.89 47.46 42.26
N ILE A 5 56.62 47.36 42.62
CA ILE A 5 55.87 46.09 42.67
C ILE A 5 55.18 45.95 41.32
N LEU A 6 55.57 44.93 40.57
CA LEU A 6 54.94 44.52 39.32
C LEU A 6 53.83 43.52 39.70
N PHE A 7 52.57 43.92 39.55
CA PHE A 7 51.42 43.03 39.73
C PHE A 7 51.16 42.31 38.40
N ALA A 8 51.47 41.01 38.36
CA ALA A 8 51.07 40.13 37.27
C ALA A 8 49.67 39.57 37.59
N PHE A 9 48.66 40.04 36.85
CA PHE A 9 47.33 39.43 36.86
C PHE A 9 47.37 38.16 36.02
N LEU A 10 47.41 36.99 36.68
CA LEU A 10 47.26 35.70 36.02
C LEU A 10 45.74 35.47 35.78
N VAL A 11 45.28 35.76 34.56
CA VAL A 11 43.92 35.37 34.13
C VAL A 11 43.93 33.87 33.88
N ILE A 12 43.43 33.10 34.84
CA ILE A 12 43.12 31.68 34.66
C ILE A 12 41.86 31.63 33.80
N ALA A 13 42.04 31.54 32.48
CA ALA A 13 40.97 31.18 31.55
C ALA A 13 40.64 29.70 31.75
N SER A 14 39.64 29.44 32.58
CA SER A 14 39.02 28.11 32.70
C SER A 14 38.31 27.80 31.39
N PHE A 15 39.03 27.19 30.43
CA PHE A 15 38.41 26.47 29.33
C PHE A 15 37.67 25.26 29.91
N PHE A 16 36.41 25.46 30.30
CA PHE A 16 35.44 24.36 30.30
C PHE A 16 35.22 23.98 28.83
N SER A 17 36.12 23.14 28.32
CA SER A 17 35.87 22.36 27.13
C SER A 17 34.66 21.50 27.44
N CYS A 18 33.51 21.82 26.85
CA CYS A 18 32.39 20.90 26.78
C CYS A 18 32.94 19.60 26.19
N LYS A 19 33.13 18.57 27.02
CA LYS A 19 33.36 17.22 26.54
C LYS A 19 32.10 16.81 25.78
N ASP A 20 32.17 16.79 24.46
CA ASP A 20 31.19 16.09 23.64
C ASP A 20 31.09 14.65 24.14
N GLU A 21 29.94 14.28 24.71
CA GLU A 21 29.72 12.99 25.38
C GLU A 21 29.83 11.78 24.43
N HIS A 22 30.02 12.01 23.13
CA HIS A 22 30.05 10.97 22.08
C HIS A 22 31.43 10.73 21.45
N ASN A 23 32.51 11.27 22.04
CA ASN A 23 33.89 11.18 21.52
C ASN A 23 34.46 9.75 21.36
N ASN A 24 33.74 8.71 21.80
CA ASN A 24 34.20 7.31 21.70
C ASN A 24 33.55 6.52 20.55
N LEU A 25 32.61 7.11 19.79
CA LEU A 25 32.01 6.43 18.63
C LEU A 25 32.96 6.50 17.42
N PRO A 26 33.22 5.38 16.72
CA PRO A 26 33.99 5.38 15.47
C PRO A 26 33.38 6.29 14.39
N ASP A 27 34.14 6.55 13.33
CA ASP A 27 33.63 7.23 12.13
C ASP A 27 32.38 6.53 11.60
N GLY A 28 31.30 7.29 11.40
CA GLY A 28 29.99 6.77 11.07
C GLY A 28 28.87 7.78 11.29
N LEU A 29 27.70 7.44 10.78
CA LEU A 29 26.46 8.18 11.02
C LEU A 29 25.64 7.40 12.06
N TYR A 30 25.19 8.07 13.11
CA TYR A 30 24.45 7.44 14.20
C TYR A 30 23.19 8.23 14.54
N ALA A 31 22.25 7.57 15.21
CA ALA A 31 21.15 8.22 15.89
C ALA A 31 21.10 7.79 17.35
N LYS A 32 21.06 8.78 18.24
CA LYS A 32 20.76 8.59 19.66
C LYS A 32 19.26 8.76 19.86
N ILE A 33 18.57 7.67 20.18
CA ILE A 33 17.14 7.62 20.47
C ILE A 33 16.98 7.64 21.98
N GLU A 34 16.60 8.78 22.53
CA GLU A 34 16.30 8.96 23.94
C GLU A 34 14.85 8.51 24.17
N THR A 35 14.65 7.58 25.11
CA THR A 35 13.33 7.05 25.48
C THR A 35 13.08 7.23 26.96
N ASN A 36 11.84 7.04 27.41
CA ASN A 36 11.52 6.97 28.83
C ASN A 36 12.14 5.75 29.57
N LYS A 37 12.85 4.85 28.87
CA LYS A 37 13.57 3.71 29.45
C LYS A 37 15.10 3.83 29.38
N GLY A 38 15.62 4.89 28.77
CA GLY A 38 17.04 5.10 28.55
C GLY A 38 17.37 5.42 27.10
N GLU A 39 18.66 5.43 26.79
CA GLU A 39 19.17 5.79 25.48
C GLU A 39 19.48 4.55 24.64
N ILE A 40 19.10 4.58 23.36
CA ILE A 40 19.48 3.59 22.36
C ILE A 40 20.32 4.31 21.30
N ILE A 41 21.55 3.88 21.10
CA ILE A 41 22.38 4.38 20.00
C ILE A 41 22.36 3.35 18.87
N VAL A 42 22.04 3.80 17.67
CA VAL A 42 22.09 2.99 16.45
C VAL A 42 23.09 3.59 15.47
N GLN A 43 23.91 2.75 14.85
CA GLN A 43 24.67 3.10 13.65
C GLN A 43 23.75 2.99 12.44
N LEU A 44 23.84 3.95 11.51
CA LEU A 44 23.03 4.01 10.30
C LEU A 44 23.89 3.64 9.08
N ASP A 45 23.43 2.66 8.31
CA ASP A 45 24.13 2.10 7.15
C ASP A 45 23.83 2.92 5.87
N PHE A 46 24.26 4.18 5.85
CA PHE A 46 23.91 5.16 4.81
C PHE A 46 24.51 4.88 3.43
N ASP A 47 25.50 4.00 3.34
CA ASP A 47 26.06 3.47 2.09
C ASP A 47 25.21 2.32 1.51
N LYS A 48 24.56 1.54 2.37
CA LYS A 48 23.72 0.39 1.99
C LYS A 48 22.25 0.76 1.76
N ALA A 49 21.74 1.73 2.51
CA ALA A 49 20.34 2.19 2.45
C ALA A 49 20.25 3.75 2.44
N PRO A 50 20.84 4.43 1.44
CA PRO A 50 20.96 5.89 1.42
C PRO A 50 19.62 6.62 1.45
N ILE A 51 18.59 6.14 0.75
CA ILE A 51 17.27 6.81 0.74
C ILE A 51 16.57 6.66 2.09
N THR A 52 16.64 5.47 2.67
CA THR A 52 16.04 5.14 3.97
C THR A 52 16.71 5.93 5.09
N VAL A 53 18.04 5.98 5.10
CA VAL A 53 18.78 6.78 6.09
C VAL A 53 18.54 8.26 5.88
N ALA A 54 18.46 8.75 4.63
CA ALA A 54 18.11 10.14 4.34
C ALA A 54 16.71 10.51 4.86
N ASN A 55 15.72 9.65 4.64
CA ASN A 55 14.37 9.77 5.20
C ASN A 55 14.42 9.87 6.73
N TYR A 56 15.06 8.91 7.39
CA TYR A 56 15.14 8.86 8.86
C TYR A 56 15.81 10.11 9.44
N VAL A 57 16.95 10.53 8.88
CA VAL A 57 17.70 11.71 9.32
C VAL A 57 16.88 12.99 9.13
N THR A 58 16.26 13.17 7.97
CA THR A 58 15.44 14.38 7.72
C THR A 58 14.21 14.45 8.61
N LEU A 59 13.57 13.31 8.92
CA LEU A 59 12.47 13.23 9.89
C LEU A 59 12.94 13.57 11.30
N ALA A 60 14.04 12.96 11.77
CA ALA A 60 14.61 13.22 13.09
C ALA A 60 15.00 14.69 13.29
N GLU A 61 15.55 15.35 12.25
CA GLU A 61 15.96 16.75 12.31
C GLU A 61 14.84 17.75 12.00
N GLY A 62 13.64 17.28 11.64
CA GLY A 62 12.54 18.15 11.21
C GLY A 62 12.77 18.89 9.89
N LYS A 63 13.63 18.36 9.02
CA LYS A 63 13.99 18.93 7.71
C LYS A 63 13.31 18.22 6.53
N ASN A 64 12.38 17.31 6.80
CA ASN A 64 11.68 16.57 5.76
C ASN A 64 10.52 17.41 5.20
N GLU A 65 10.66 17.89 3.97
CA GLU A 65 9.68 18.78 3.31
C GLU A 65 8.43 18.05 2.80
N PHE A 66 8.51 16.72 2.68
CA PHE A 66 7.46 15.88 2.10
C PHE A 66 6.38 15.48 3.11
N VAL A 67 6.60 15.68 4.41
CA VAL A 67 5.58 15.39 5.44
C VAL A 67 4.33 16.21 5.15
N THR A 68 3.18 15.53 5.01
CA THR A 68 1.92 16.18 4.61
C THR A 68 1.08 16.64 5.79
N ASN A 69 1.31 16.08 6.98
CA ASN A 69 0.64 16.53 8.19
C ASN A 69 1.28 17.85 8.66
N GLU A 70 0.57 18.96 8.48
CA GLU A 70 1.02 20.31 8.85
C GLU A 70 1.40 20.46 10.33
N ASN A 71 0.83 19.64 11.23
CA ASN A 71 1.19 19.67 12.64
C ASN A 71 2.56 19.05 12.93
N LEU A 72 3.06 18.19 12.04
CA LEU A 72 4.32 17.45 12.15
C LEU A 72 5.41 18.00 11.22
N LYS A 73 5.01 18.70 10.15
CA LYS A 73 5.93 19.27 9.16
C LYS A 73 6.86 20.29 9.81
N GLY A 74 8.15 20.24 9.43
CA GLY A 74 9.16 21.16 9.94
C GLY A 74 9.56 20.95 11.40
N LYS A 75 9.17 19.82 12.02
CA LYS A 75 9.45 19.49 13.42
C LYS A 75 10.14 18.14 13.55
N PRO A 76 10.95 17.90 14.59
CA PRO A 76 11.50 16.58 14.89
C PRO A 76 10.39 15.53 14.98
N PHE A 77 10.26 14.70 13.95
CA PHE A 77 9.06 13.90 13.71
C PHE A 77 8.81 12.83 14.78
N PHE A 78 9.88 12.30 15.36
CA PHE A 78 9.82 11.16 16.28
C PHE A 78 9.56 11.54 17.74
N GLU A 79 9.61 12.83 18.09
CA GLU A 79 9.43 13.27 19.48
C GLU A 79 8.01 12.99 19.97
N GLY A 80 7.90 12.28 21.11
CA GLY A 80 6.64 11.88 21.71
C GLY A 80 5.98 10.65 21.08
N LEU A 81 6.55 10.08 20.02
CA LEU A 81 5.96 8.90 19.38
C LEU A 81 6.12 7.64 20.24
N LYS A 82 5.07 6.83 20.26
CA LYS A 82 5.00 5.61 21.07
C LYS A 82 5.58 4.39 20.33
N PHE A 83 6.18 3.51 21.11
CA PHE A 83 6.35 2.11 20.77
C PHE A 83 4.98 1.42 20.83
N HIS A 84 4.21 1.57 19.75
CA HIS A 84 2.81 1.15 19.67
C HIS A 84 2.65 -0.37 19.53
N ARG A 85 3.69 -1.07 19.09
CA ARG A 85 3.71 -2.52 18.98
C ARG A 85 5.05 -3.05 19.50
N VAL A 86 4.98 -3.83 20.57
CA VAL A 86 6.14 -4.51 21.17
C VAL A 86 5.79 -5.98 21.28
N ILE A 87 6.60 -6.85 20.66
CA ILE A 87 6.43 -8.30 20.73
C ILE A 87 7.69 -8.88 21.36
N PRO A 88 7.59 -9.41 22.60
CA PRO A 88 8.71 -10.05 23.28
C PRO A 88 9.38 -11.10 22.38
N GLU A 89 10.71 -11.17 22.43
CA GLU A 89 11.51 -12.10 21.63
C GLU A 89 11.32 -11.94 20.11
N PHE A 90 10.83 -10.78 19.67
CA PHE A 90 10.75 -10.45 18.26
C PHE A 90 11.28 -9.04 17.97
N MET A 91 10.51 -8.00 18.30
CA MET A 91 10.90 -6.61 18.00
C MET A 91 10.11 -5.57 18.80
N ILE A 92 10.66 -4.35 18.84
CA ILE A 92 9.98 -3.12 19.25
C ILE A 92 9.73 -2.23 18.03
N GLN A 93 8.49 -1.84 17.75
CA GLN A 93 8.10 -1.02 16.61
C GLN A 93 7.54 0.34 17.05
N THR A 94 7.98 1.39 16.36
CA THR A 94 7.66 2.81 16.63
C THR A 94 7.60 3.62 15.32
N GLY A 95 7.58 4.95 15.42
CA GLY A 95 7.58 5.86 14.27
C GLY A 95 6.20 6.12 13.66
N ASP A 96 5.13 5.71 14.35
CA ASP A 96 3.74 6.01 13.95
C ASP A 96 3.23 7.27 14.66
N PRO A 97 2.89 8.36 13.93
CA PRO A 97 2.31 9.57 14.52
C PRO A 97 0.93 9.38 15.16
N LEU A 98 0.19 8.35 14.78
CA LEU A 98 -1.12 8.02 15.36
C LEU A 98 -1.01 7.02 16.52
N GLY A 99 0.10 6.29 16.62
CA GLY A 99 0.32 5.25 17.63
C GLY A 99 -0.63 4.03 17.51
N THR A 100 -1.17 3.76 16.32
CA THR A 100 -2.15 2.69 16.04
C THR A 100 -1.60 1.59 15.13
N GLY A 101 -0.43 1.79 14.55
CA GLY A 101 0.16 0.99 13.48
C GLY A 101 -0.18 1.49 12.07
N SER A 102 -1.11 2.43 11.89
CA SER A 102 -1.58 2.85 10.56
C SER A 102 -1.15 4.25 10.12
N GLY A 103 -0.55 5.07 11.00
CA GLY A 103 -0.11 6.41 10.62
C GLY A 103 1.23 6.39 9.90
N ASP A 104 1.48 7.47 9.14
CA ASP A 104 2.63 7.62 8.28
C ASP A 104 2.96 9.10 8.03
N THR A 105 3.95 9.38 7.17
CA THR A 105 4.37 10.74 6.80
C THR A 105 3.48 11.40 5.74
N GLY A 106 2.52 10.67 5.17
CA GLY A 106 1.76 11.07 3.98
C GLY A 106 2.44 10.75 2.64
N TYR A 107 3.61 10.11 2.66
CA TYR A 107 4.29 9.60 1.46
C TYR A 107 4.82 8.19 1.69
N LYS A 108 5.11 7.51 0.58
CA LYS A 108 5.76 6.20 0.55
C LYS A 108 7.03 6.24 -0.29
N PHE A 109 8.01 5.39 0.03
CA PHE A 109 9.22 5.21 -0.76
C PHE A 109 9.62 3.73 -0.89
N LYS A 110 10.52 3.47 -1.83
CA LYS A 110 10.99 2.12 -2.20
C LYS A 110 11.73 1.40 -1.06
N ASP A 111 11.88 0.09 -1.20
CA ASP A 111 12.79 -0.71 -0.39
C ASP A 111 14.24 -0.61 -0.93
N GLU A 112 15.22 -0.71 -0.04
CA GLU A 112 16.64 -0.84 -0.35
C GLU A 112 17.17 -2.14 0.28
N PHE A 113 17.30 -3.20 -0.51
CA PHE A 113 17.87 -4.47 -0.04
C PHE A 113 19.36 -4.56 -0.38
N SER A 114 20.14 -5.06 0.58
CA SER A 114 21.60 -5.20 0.47
C SER A 114 22.05 -6.59 0.92
N ASP A 115 23.35 -6.73 1.20
CA ASP A 115 23.96 -7.89 1.85
C ASP A 115 23.68 -7.97 3.37
N LEU A 116 23.06 -6.96 3.97
CA LEU A 116 22.65 -6.96 5.38
C LEU A 116 21.56 -8.00 5.66
N ARG A 117 21.57 -8.60 6.85
CA ARG A 117 20.67 -9.71 7.22
C ARG A 117 20.06 -9.60 8.62
N PHE A 118 18.90 -10.24 8.74
CA PHE A 118 18.19 -10.81 9.89
C PHE A 118 19.01 -11.65 10.89
N ASP A 119 20.31 -11.45 11.07
CA ASP A 119 21.19 -12.45 11.70
C ASP A 119 21.44 -12.28 13.21
N LYS A 120 21.03 -11.14 13.80
CA LYS A 120 21.23 -10.83 15.22
C LYS A 120 20.12 -9.96 15.81
N GLY A 121 20.12 -9.81 17.13
CA GLY A 121 19.33 -8.78 17.81
C GLY A 121 19.90 -7.38 17.56
N GLY A 122 19.06 -6.37 17.64
CA GLY A 122 19.44 -4.98 17.47
C GLY A 122 19.48 -4.51 16.02
N VAL A 123 18.92 -5.26 15.08
CA VAL A 123 18.81 -4.82 13.68
C VAL A 123 17.70 -3.78 13.58
N LEU A 124 18.02 -2.62 13.01
CA LEU A 124 17.10 -1.51 12.76
C LEU A 124 16.60 -1.59 11.32
N ALA A 125 15.27 -1.68 11.16
CA ALA A 125 14.67 -1.83 9.85
C ALA A 125 13.33 -1.10 9.70
N MET A 126 12.95 -0.78 8.46
CA MET A 126 11.67 -0.14 8.15
C MET A 126 10.51 -1.12 8.32
N ALA A 127 9.44 -0.68 8.99
CA ALA A 127 8.15 -1.35 8.93
C ALA A 127 7.45 -0.95 7.62
N ASN A 128 6.80 -1.92 6.95
CA ASN A 128 6.09 -1.71 5.69
C ASN A 128 4.85 -2.61 5.60
N ASN A 129 3.95 -2.30 4.66
CA ASN A 129 2.75 -3.05 4.32
C ASN A 129 2.88 -3.73 2.95
N GLY A 130 4.10 -4.21 2.63
CA GLY A 130 4.47 -4.76 1.33
C GLY A 130 5.44 -3.87 0.56
N PRO A 131 5.86 -4.30 -0.65
CA PRO A 131 6.88 -3.63 -1.43
C PRO A 131 6.58 -2.14 -1.63
N THR A 132 7.62 -1.31 -1.52
CA THR A 132 7.58 0.14 -1.76
C THR A 132 6.60 0.92 -0.87
N THR A 133 6.37 0.46 0.36
CA THR A 133 5.46 1.14 1.30
C THR A 133 6.16 1.68 2.56
N ASN A 134 7.48 1.87 2.49
CA ASN A 134 8.25 2.49 3.57
C ASN A 134 7.82 3.94 3.79
N SER A 135 7.84 4.40 5.05
CA SER A 135 7.49 5.77 5.44
C SER A 135 8.25 6.20 6.71
N SER A 136 7.59 6.41 7.86
CA SER A 136 8.26 6.77 9.11
C SER A 136 8.44 5.61 10.10
N GLN A 137 7.63 4.56 10.00
CA GLN A 137 7.64 3.49 10.98
C GLN A 137 8.87 2.60 10.82
N PHE A 138 9.50 2.27 11.95
CA PHE A 138 10.66 1.38 12.00
C PHE A 138 10.56 0.48 13.24
N PHE A 139 11.35 -0.59 13.23
CA PHE A 139 11.48 -1.50 14.35
C PHE A 139 12.92 -1.86 14.63
N ILE A 140 13.18 -2.30 15.86
CA ILE A 140 14.46 -2.85 16.31
C ILE A 140 14.22 -4.27 16.79
N THR A 141 14.99 -5.24 16.28
CA THR A 141 14.82 -6.66 16.67
C THR A 141 15.35 -6.95 18.07
N HIS A 142 14.70 -7.85 18.79
CA HIS A 142 15.25 -8.43 20.03
C HIS A 142 16.28 -9.52 19.73
N LEU A 143 16.09 -10.26 18.64
CA LEU A 143 16.89 -11.42 18.26
C LEU A 143 16.96 -11.57 16.72
N ALA A 144 17.65 -12.60 16.24
CA ALA A 144 17.76 -12.88 14.80
C ALA A 144 16.38 -13.23 14.20
N THR A 145 16.01 -12.58 13.10
CA THR A 145 14.72 -12.78 12.41
C THR A 145 14.88 -13.02 10.90
N PRO A 146 15.52 -14.13 10.45
CA PRO A 146 15.86 -14.34 9.03
C PRO A 146 14.67 -14.39 8.07
N TRP A 147 13.47 -14.73 8.56
CA TRP A 147 12.25 -14.75 7.74
C TRP A 147 11.81 -13.37 7.25
N LEU A 148 12.43 -12.30 7.74
CA LEU A 148 12.25 -10.90 7.30
C LEU A 148 13.24 -10.49 6.20
N ASP A 149 14.26 -11.31 5.90
CA ASP A 149 15.22 -11.00 4.84
C ASP A 149 14.52 -10.81 3.48
N GLY A 150 14.92 -9.75 2.77
CA GLY A 150 14.31 -9.36 1.49
C GLY A 150 12.87 -8.84 1.58
N LYS A 151 12.37 -8.57 2.80
CA LYS A 151 11.03 -7.99 3.02
C LYS A 151 11.05 -6.61 3.65
N HIS A 152 12.04 -6.32 4.49
CA HIS A 152 12.20 -5.05 5.18
C HIS A 152 13.60 -4.48 4.95
N THR A 153 13.69 -3.18 4.68
CA THR A 153 14.98 -2.50 4.53
C THR A 153 15.67 -2.37 5.88
N ILE A 154 16.79 -3.06 6.02
CA ILE A 154 17.74 -2.84 7.13
C ILE A 154 18.52 -1.56 6.81
N PHE A 155 18.53 -0.62 7.75
CA PHE A 155 19.21 0.67 7.58
C PHE A 155 20.10 1.05 8.76
N GLY A 156 20.29 0.12 9.70
CA GLY A 156 21.16 0.33 10.83
C GLY A 156 21.17 -0.83 11.81
N HIS A 157 21.91 -0.64 12.89
CA HIS A 157 21.95 -1.57 14.00
C HIS A 157 22.32 -0.89 15.32
N VAL A 158 21.85 -1.44 16.42
CA VAL A 158 22.17 -0.99 17.77
C VAL A 158 23.65 -1.22 18.05
N VAL A 159 24.33 -0.21 18.61
CA VAL A 159 25.71 -0.33 19.10
C VAL A 159 25.74 -0.79 20.56
N GLU A 160 26.88 -1.32 21.01
CA GLU A 160 27.12 -2.18 22.19
C GLU A 160 26.40 -1.85 23.53
N LYS A 161 25.82 -0.66 23.72
CA LYS A 161 25.16 -0.23 24.97
C LYS A 161 23.66 0.13 24.83
N GLY A 162 23.01 -0.23 23.72
CA GLY A 162 21.58 0.06 23.51
C GLY A 162 20.63 -1.14 23.68
N MET A 163 21.15 -2.37 23.62
CA MET A 163 20.29 -3.57 23.56
C MET A 163 19.55 -3.86 24.86
N ASP A 164 20.15 -3.55 25.99
CA ASP A 164 19.53 -3.65 27.31
C ASP A 164 18.38 -2.65 27.49
N VAL A 165 18.42 -1.50 26.83
CA VAL A 165 17.28 -0.57 26.77
C VAL A 165 16.21 -1.08 25.81
N VAL A 166 16.60 -1.55 24.61
CA VAL A 166 15.68 -2.20 23.65
C VAL A 166 14.87 -3.31 24.33
N ASN A 167 15.53 -4.16 25.11
CA ASN A 167 14.89 -5.26 25.83
C ASN A 167 14.01 -4.83 27.03
N LYS A 168 14.13 -3.59 27.51
CA LYS A 168 13.29 -3.03 28.60
C LYS A 168 12.06 -2.30 28.09
N ILE A 169 12.02 -1.92 26.81
CA ILE A 169 10.89 -1.22 26.21
C ILE A 169 9.66 -2.13 26.24
N VAL A 170 8.54 -1.57 26.68
CA VAL A 170 7.21 -2.19 26.65
C VAL A 170 6.25 -1.34 25.83
N GLN A 171 5.10 -1.91 25.47
CA GLN A 171 4.11 -1.20 24.68
C GLN A 171 3.68 0.11 25.37
N ASN A 172 3.56 1.19 24.59
CA ASN A 172 3.25 2.56 25.00
C ASN A 172 4.38 3.33 25.71
N ASP A 173 5.57 2.75 25.87
CA ASP A 173 6.77 3.58 26.04
C ASP A 173 6.95 4.51 24.84
N TYR A 174 7.76 5.55 24.98
CA TYR A 174 7.83 6.62 23.98
C TYR A 174 9.23 7.20 23.81
N ILE A 175 9.44 7.75 22.63
CA ILE A 175 10.63 8.50 22.26
C ILE A 175 10.50 9.89 22.87
N ILE A 176 11.51 10.30 23.62
CA ILE A 176 11.69 11.66 24.12
C ILE A 176 12.31 12.51 23.00
N LYS A 177 13.41 12.02 22.40
CA LYS A 177 14.17 12.77 21.39
C LYS A 177 14.99 11.83 20.50
N VAL A 178 15.21 12.23 19.25
CA VAL A 178 16.21 11.60 18.37
C VAL A 178 17.27 12.64 17.99
N THR A 179 18.54 12.34 18.28
CA THR A 179 19.67 13.21 17.93
C THR A 179 20.56 12.50 16.91
N ILE A 180 20.81 13.14 15.76
CA ILE A 180 21.72 12.61 14.72
C ILE A 180 23.16 13.00 15.03
N ILE A 181 24.05 12.02 15.07
CA ILE A 181 25.48 12.18 15.37
C ILE A 181 26.27 11.84 14.10
N ARG A 182 27.18 12.74 13.69
CA ARG A 182 27.98 12.62 12.45
C ARG A 182 29.46 12.60 12.78
N ASN A 183 30.05 11.41 12.81
CA ASN A 183 31.47 11.22 13.08
C ASN A 183 32.21 10.86 11.78
N GLY A 184 33.39 11.45 11.57
CA GLY A 184 34.15 11.28 10.33
C GLY A 184 33.65 12.09 9.15
N GLU A 185 34.49 12.19 8.11
CA GLU A 185 34.24 13.00 6.92
C GLU A 185 33.06 12.51 6.08
N ALA A 186 32.90 11.19 5.93
CA ALA A 186 31.83 10.62 5.12
C ALA A 186 30.43 10.93 5.69
N ALA A 187 30.24 10.75 7.00
CA ALA A 187 28.97 11.05 7.66
C ALA A 187 28.63 12.54 7.64
N LYS A 188 29.63 13.43 7.76
CA LYS A 188 29.45 14.88 7.64
C LYS A 188 29.05 15.32 6.24
N LYS A 189 29.53 14.63 5.20
CA LYS A 189 29.20 14.89 3.79
C LYS A 189 27.86 14.31 3.37
N PHE A 190 27.27 13.40 4.15
CA PHE A 190 25.97 12.80 3.85
C PHE A 190 24.85 13.85 3.93
N ASN A 191 24.43 14.35 2.76
CA ASN A 191 23.37 15.34 2.65
C ASN A 191 22.00 14.67 2.48
N ALA A 192 21.39 14.31 3.61
CA ALA A 192 20.09 13.65 3.67
C ALA A 192 18.98 14.43 2.94
N VAL A 193 18.92 15.75 3.10
CA VAL A 193 17.92 16.60 2.44
C VAL A 193 18.05 16.51 0.92
N LYS A 194 19.27 16.65 0.38
CA LYS A 194 19.51 16.56 -1.06
C LYS A 194 19.15 15.17 -1.61
N ILE A 195 19.63 14.10 -0.97
CA ILE A 195 19.41 12.72 -1.40
C ILE A 195 17.91 12.42 -1.51
N PHE A 196 17.15 12.80 -0.48
CA PHE A 196 15.71 12.51 -0.44
C PHE A 196 14.91 13.36 -1.44
N ASN A 197 15.31 14.62 -1.65
CA ASN A 197 14.73 15.48 -2.68
C ASN A 197 15.02 14.95 -4.10
N ASP A 198 16.26 14.57 -4.39
CA ASP A 198 16.65 14.01 -5.68
C ASP A 198 15.85 12.73 -5.99
N TYR A 199 15.65 11.88 -4.98
CA TYR A 199 14.80 10.68 -5.11
C TYR A 199 13.37 11.05 -5.52
N PHE A 200 12.71 11.96 -4.80
CA PHE A 200 11.34 12.35 -5.13
C PHE A 200 11.21 13.11 -6.44
N ALA A 201 12.24 13.84 -6.88
CA ALA A 201 12.27 14.45 -8.20
C ALA A 201 12.22 13.37 -9.30
N VAL A 202 13.03 12.32 -9.18
CA VAL A 202 13.04 11.19 -10.12
C VAL A 202 11.73 10.40 -10.05
N GLU A 203 11.21 10.12 -8.85
CA GLU A 203 9.93 9.41 -8.69
C GLU A 203 8.76 10.19 -9.28
N SER A 204 8.73 11.52 -9.11
CA SER A 204 7.70 12.39 -9.73
C SER A 204 7.74 12.30 -11.26
N GLU A 205 8.93 12.30 -11.85
CA GLU A 205 9.07 12.08 -13.31
C GLU A 205 8.65 10.69 -13.74
N ASN A 206 9.04 9.65 -12.99
CA ASN A 206 8.66 8.27 -13.29
C ASN A 206 7.14 8.07 -13.21
N GLN A 207 6.49 8.66 -12.21
CA GLN A 207 5.03 8.65 -12.08
C GLN A 207 4.34 9.37 -13.23
N LYS A 208 4.85 10.53 -13.66
CA LYS A 208 4.33 11.24 -14.84
C LYS A 208 4.49 10.41 -16.12
N LYS A 209 5.66 9.78 -16.32
CA LYS A 209 5.91 8.90 -17.47
C LYS A 209 4.97 7.69 -17.45
N LYS A 210 4.79 7.04 -16.30
CA LYS A 210 3.86 5.93 -16.14
C LYS A 210 2.42 6.35 -16.42
N ALA A 211 1.97 7.46 -15.85
CA ALA A 211 0.63 7.99 -16.10
C ALA A 211 0.40 8.33 -17.58
N ALA A 212 1.40 8.88 -18.27
CA ALA A 212 1.34 9.14 -19.71
C ALA A 212 1.25 7.83 -20.53
N ILE A 213 2.04 6.81 -20.17
CA ILE A 213 1.97 5.48 -20.80
C ILE A 213 0.60 4.85 -20.55
N ASP A 214 0.08 4.89 -19.32
CA ASP A 214 -1.22 4.33 -18.97
C ASP A 214 -2.36 5.06 -19.70
N ALA A 215 -2.28 6.39 -19.81
CA ALA A 215 -3.24 7.20 -20.55
C ALA A 215 -3.20 6.87 -22.05
N GLU A 216 -2.01 6.72 -22.64
CA GLU A 216 -1.84 6.34 -24.03
C GLU A 216 -2.33 4.92 -24.30
N ASN A 217 -2.00 3.96 -23.44
CA ASN A 217 -2.51 2.59 -23.51
C ASN A 217 -4.04 2.56 -23.45
N LYS A 218 -4.64 3.36 -22.55
CA LYS A 218 -6.10 3.50 -22.46
C LYS A 218 -6.68 4.15 -23.73
N ARG A 219 -6.02 5.16 -24.30
CA ARG A 219 -6.43 5.79 -25.56
C ARG A 219 -6.42 4.80 -26.72
N VAL A 220 -5.31 4.07 -26.91
CA VAL A 220 -5.15 3.04 -27.94
C VAL A 220 -6.17 1.92 -27.76
N TYR A 221 -6.40 1.46 -26.53
CA TYR A 221 -7.45 0.47 -26.23
C TYR A 221 -8.83 1.01 -26.62
N ASN A 222 -9.18 2.21 -26.17
CA ASN A 222 -10.49 2.81 -26.47
C ASN A 222 -10.71 2.99 -27.97
N GLU A 223 -9.69 3.40 -28.72
CA GLU A 223 -9.75 3.54 -30.17
C GLU A 223 -9.93 2.17 -30.86
N LYS A 224 -9.13 1.18 -30.49
CA LYS A 224 -9.17 -0.18 -31.06
C LYS A 224 -10.52 -0.87 -30.85
N TYR A 225 -11.13 -0.72 -29.68
CA TYR A 225 -12.38 -1.41 -29.32
C TYR A 225 -13.62 -0.50 -29.40
N LYS A 226 -13.49 0.73 -29.92
CA LYS A 226 -14.59 1.70 -30.03
C LYS A 226 -15.82 1.12 -30.73
N VAL A 227 -15.63 0.55 -31.92
CA VAL A 227 -16.73 0.08 -32.77
C VAL A 227 -17.53 -1.03 -32.08
N VAL A 228 -16.84 -2.01 -31.48
CA VAL A 228 -17.52 -3.13 -30.82
C VAL A 228 -18.26 -2.67 -29.56
N ARG A 229 -17.74 -1.67 -28.85
CA ARG A 229 -18.42 -1.06 -27.70
C ARG A 229 -19.65 -0.27 -28.13
N GLU A 230 -19.57 0.55 -29.17
CA GLU A 230 -20.70 1.30 -29.70
C GLU A 230 -21.83 0.37 -30.19
N GLN A 231 -21.47 -0.71 -30.88
CA GLN A 231 -22.43 -1.77 -31.26
C GLN A 231 -23.09 -2.41 -30.03
N LYS A 232 -22.31 -2.69 -28.99
CA LYS A 232 -22.82 -3.28 -27.75
C LYS A 232 -23.75 -2.32 -27.00
N VAL A 233 -23.44 -1.02 -26.96
CA VAL A 233 -24.31 0.02 -26.40
C VAL A 233 -25.63 0.09 -27.15
N ALA A 234 -25.60 0.10 -28.48
CA ALA A 234 -26.81 0.11 -29.30
C ALA A 234 -27.67 -1.15 -29.04
N GLN A 235 -27.05 -2.33 -28.99
CA GLN A 235 -27.71 -3.59 -28.65
C GLN A 235 -28.39 -3.51 -27.27
N PHE A 236 -27.69 -2.97 -26.27
CA PHE A 236 -28.24 -2.81 -24.92
C PHE A 236 -29.40 -1.83 -24.87
N ALA A 237 -29.36 -0.73 -25.61
CA ALA A 237 -30.48 0.20 -25.70
C ALA A 237 -31.75 -0.47 -26.27
N GLU A 238 -31.61 -1.24 -27.35
CA GLU A 238 -32.72 -1.98 -27.96
C GLU A 238 -33.31 -3.04 -27.02
N LEU A 239 -32.45 -3.76 -26.29
CA LEU A 239 -32.90 -4.76 -25.31
C LEU A 239 -33.56 -4.08 -24.11
N LYS A 240 -32.99 -3.01 -23.58
CA LYS A 240 -33.54 -2.28 -22.41
C LYS A 240 -34.95 -1.76 -22.70
N ALA A 241 -35.23 -1.35 -23.93
CA ALA A 241 -36.57 -0.93 -24.36
C ALA A 241 -37.63 -2.04 -24.28
N LYS A 242 -37.22 -3.31 -24.34
CA LYS A 242 -38.07 -4.51 -24.25
C LYS A 242 -38.04 -5.15 -22.86
N ALA A 243 -37.33 -4.54 -21.91
CA ALA A 243 -37.05 -5.15 -20.62
C ALA A 243 -38.26 -5.11 -19.68
N THR A 244 -38.44 -6.20 -18.95
CA THR A 244 -39.37 -6.27 -17.82
C THR A 244 -38.70 -5.63 -16.60
N LYS A 245 -39.38 -4.70 -15.94
CA LYS A 245 -38.89 -4.03 -14.73
C LYS A 245 -39.47 -4.67 -13.49
N THR A 246 -38.62 -5.00 -12.53
CA THR A 246 -39.02 -5.56 -11.23
C THR A 246 -39.33 -4.44 -10.22
N PRO A 247 -39.96 -4.75 -9.07
CA PRO A 247 -40.23 -3.76 -8.01
C PRO A 247 -38.97 -3.11 -7.43
N THR A 248 -37.84 -3.82 -7.40
CA THR A 248 -36.56 -3.27 -6.92
C THR A 248 -35.92 -2.33 -7.94
N GLY A 249 -36.45 -2.29 -9.16
CA GLY A 249 -35.98 -1.48 -10.28
C GLY A 249 -34.91 -2.15 -11.14
N LEU A 250 -34.59 -3.43 -10.91
CA LEU A 250 -33.88 -4.27 -11.88
C LEU A 250 -34.68 -4.31 -13.18
N GLN A 251 -34.00 -4.36 -14.33
CA GLN A 251 -34.64 -4.65 -15.61
C GLN A 251 -34.01 -5.88 -16.23
N TYR A 252 -34.79 -6.72 -16.90
CA TYR A 252 -34.25 -7.90 -17.58
C TYR A 252 -34.98 -8.23 -18.88
N VAL A 253 -34.27 -8.92 -19.78
CA VAL A 253 -34.80 -9.46 -21.04
C VAL A 253 -34.29 -10.89 -21.19
N ILE A 254 -35.18 -11.85 -21.39
CA ILE A 254 -34.78 -13.20 -21.83
C ILE A 254 -34.52 -13.12 -23.34
N THR A 255 -33.26 -13.20 -23.74
CA THR A 255 -32.83 -13.10 -25.14
C THR A 255 -32.90 -14.43 -25.87
N LYS A 256 -32.84 -15.54 -25.13
CA LYS A 256 -33.09 -16.89 -25.64
C LYS A 256 -33.78 -17.71 -24.57
N LYS A 257 -34.95 -18.26 -24.88
CA LYS A 257 -35.66 -19.17 -23.97
C LYS A 257 -35.07 -20.58 -24.08
N GLY A 258 -34.69 -21.14 -22.95
CA GLY A 258 -34.28 -22.53 -22.80
C GLY A 258 -35.48 -23.47 -22.68
N ALA A 259 -35.23 -24.77 -22.90
CA ALA A 259 -36.22 -25.83 -22.72
C ALA A 259 -36.23 -26.39 -21.28
N GLY A 260 -35.31 -25.94 -20.43
CA GLY A 260 -35.17 -26.43 -19.06
C GLY A 260 -36.20 -25.83 -18.12
N LYS A 261 -36.45 -26.54 -17.02
CA LYS A 261 -37.30 -26.06 -15.92
C LYS A 261 -36.59 -24.97 -15.11
N LYS A 262 -37.37 -24.23 -14.33
CA LYS A 262 -36.81 -23.32 -13.32
C LYS A 262 -36.04 -24.13 -12.27
N PRO A 263 -34.81 -23.71 -11.87
CA PRO A 263 -34.09 -24.37 -10.80
C PRO A 263 -34.90 -24.35 -9.50
N ALA A 264 -34.91 -25.49 -8.79
CA ALA A 264 -35.47 -25.54 -7.45
C ALA A 264 -34.52 -24.87 -6.45
N ASN A 265 -35.05 -24.30 -5.37
CA ASN A 265 -34.22 -23.78 -4.29
C ASN A 265 -33.27 -24.86 -3.77
N GLY A 266 -32.01 -24.50 -3.57
CA GLY A 266 -30.96 -25.41 -3.15
C GLY A 266 -30.27 -26.15 -4.30
N ALA A 267 -30.77 -26.10 -5.54
CA ALA A 267 -30.13 -26.72 -6.69
C ALA A 267 -28.82 -25.99 -7.07
N ASN A 268 -27.80 -26.76 -7.43
CA ASN A 268 -26.59 -26.20 -8.04
C ASN A 268 -26.91 -25.69 -9.44
N VAL A 269 -26.42 -24.50 -9.75
CA VAL A 269 -26.53 -23.86 -11.06
C VAL A 269 -25.16 -23.35 -11.49
N PHE A 270 -24.95 -23.26 -12.80
CA PHE A 270 -23.70 -22.78 -13.37
C PHE A 270 -24.00 -21.61 -14.30
N ILE A 271 -23.25 -20.52 -14.18
CA ILE A 271 -23.60 -19.26 -14.84
C ILE A 271 -22.45 -18.82 -15.72
N HIS A 272 -22.67 -18.83 -17.04
CA HIS A 272 -21.85 -18.02 -17.92
C HIS A 272 -22.34 -16.58 -17.84
N TYR A 273 -21.41 -15.65 -17.69
CA TYR A 273 -21.67 -14.22 -17.67
C TYR A 273 -20.63 -13.43 -18.49
N ALA A 274 -21.07 -12.26 -18.94
CA ALA A 274 -20.22 -11.14 -19.36
C ALA A 274 -20.81 -9.84 -18.78
N GLY A 275 -20.00 -9.09 -18.04
CA GLY A 275 -20.38 -7.88 -17.34
C GLY A 275 -19.84 -6.63 -18.01
N PHE A 276 -20.71 -5.65 -18.22
CA PHE A 276 -20.45 -4.43 -18.96
C PHE A 276 -20.88 -3.18 -18.18
N LEU A 277 -20.18 -2.08 -18.42
CA LEU A 277 -20.65 -0.73 -18.09
C LEU A 277 -21.66 -0.25 -19.16
N GLU A 278 -22.43 0.80 -18.85
CA GLU A 278 -23.41 1.38 -19.78
C GLU A 278 -22.77 1.98 -21.04
N ASP A 279 -21.46 2.24 -21.03
CA ASP A 279 -20.68 2.70 -22.19
C ASP A 279 -20.10 1.54 -23.04
N GLY A 280 -20.55 0.31 -22.78
CA GLY A 280 -20.15 -0.90 -23.50
C GLY A 280 -18.77 -1.45 -23.13
N GLU A 281 -18.06 -0.85 -22.17
CA GLU A 281 -16.81 -1.45 -21.67
C GLU A 281 -17.10 -2.77 -20.93
N LEU A 282 -16.46 -3.86 -21.37
CA LEU A 282 -16.45 -5.13 -20.65
C LEU A 282 -15.55 -5.01 -19.42
N PHE A 283 -16.07 -5.27 -18.21
CA PHE A 283 -15.24 -5.31 -17.00
C PHE A 283 -14.83 -6.73 -16.60
N ASP A 284 -15.62 -7.75 -16.92
CA ASP A 284 -15.28 -9.15 -16.68
C ASP A 284 -16.16 -10.09 -17.50
N ALA A 285 -15.65 -11.28 -17.84
CA ALA A 285 -16.42 -12.33 -18.48
C ALA A 285 -15.89 -13.72 -18.12
N SER A 286 -16.81 -14.66 -17.96
CA SER A 286 -16.53 -16.10 -17.90
C SER A 286 -16.31 -16.73 -19.28
N VAL A 287 -16.59 -16.00 -20.36
CA VAL A 287 -16.56 -16.53 -21.74
C VAL A 287 -15.36 -15.96 -22.48
N GLU A 288 -14.42 -16.84 -22.82
CA GLU A 288 -13.14 -16.46 -23.44
C GLU A 288 -13.30 -15.60 -24.70
N ASN A 289 -14.19 -16.02 -25.61
CA ASN A 289 -14.38 -15.31 -26.87
C ASN A 289 -14.87 -13.87 -26.65
N VAL A 290 -15.72 -13.65 -25.63
CA VAL A 290 -16.16 -12.30 -25.26
C VAL A 290 -14.97 -11.47 -24.79
N SER A 291 -14.13 -12.02 -23.91
CA SER A 291 -12.91 -11.34 -23.47
C SER A 291 -11.96 -11.01 -24.64
N LYS A 292 -11.80 -11.90 -25.62
CA LYS A 292 -11.00 -11.64 -26.83
C LYS A 292 -11.61 -10.51 -27.67
N THR A 293 -12.93 -10.54 -27.88
CA THR A 293 -13.66 -9.52 -28.65
C THR A 293 -13.48 -8.11 -28.06
N PHE A 294 -13.50 -7.99 -26.73
CA PHE A 294 -13.39 -6.69 -26.04
C PHE A 294 -11.97 -6.39 -25.52
N GLY A 295 -10.96 -7.18 -25.88
CA GLY A 295 -9.58 -6.91 -25.49
C GLY A 295 -9.27 -7.07 -24.00
N LYS A 296 -10.06 -7.89 -23.29
CA LYS A 296 -9.86 -8.25 -21.87
C LYS A 296 -9.42 -9.71 -21.70
N TYR A 297 -8.91 -10.34 -22.76
CA TYR A 297 -8.39 -11.69 -22.68
C TYR A 297 -7.06 -11.72 -21.93
N ASP A 298 -7.06 -12.43 -20.82
CA ASP A 298 -5.89 -12.78 -20.00
C ASP A 298 -5.42 -14.21 -20.33
N GLU A 299 -4.16 -14.33 -20.78
CA GLU A 299 -3.51 -15.60 -21.11
C GLU A 299 -3.25 -16.49 -19.89
N ASN A 300 -2.90 -15.90 -18.74
CA ASN A 300 -2.67 -16.65 -17.51
C ASN A 300 -3.98 -17.24 -16.99
N ARG A 301 -5.07 -16.47 -17.08
CA ARG A 301 -6.42 -16.97 -16.77
C ARG A 301 -6.80 -18.13 -17.68
N ALA A 302 -6.53 -18.03 -18.98
CA ALA A 302 -6.79 -19.13 -19.92
C ALA A 302 -5.97 -20.38 -19.58
N ALA A 303 -4.67 -20.22 -19.31
CA ALA A 303 -3.77 -21.32 -18.93
C ALA A 303 -4.21 -22.02 -17.63
N GLN A 304 -4.92 -21.31 -16.76
CA GLN A 304 -5.50 -21.84 -15.51
C GLN A 304 -6.95 -22.32 -15.67
N ASN A 305 -7.46 -22.47 -16.90
CA ASN A 305 -8.87 -22.82 -17.18
C ASN A 305 -9.89 -21.88 -16.50
N GLY A 306 -9.60 -20.59 -16.43
CA GLY A 306 -10.40 -19.60 -15.70
C GLY A 306 -11.60 -19.02 -16.47
N TYR A 307 -11.80 -19.37 -17.75
CA TYR A 307 -12.99 -18.98 -18.52
C TYR A 307 -14.07 -20.06 -18.44
N GLN A 308 -14.62 -20.22 -17.24
CA GLN A 308 -15.62 -21.24 -16.91
C GLN A 308 -16.84 -20.60 -16.25
N PRO A 309 -18.04 -21.22 -16.36
CA PRO A 309 -19.20 -20.76 -15.62
C PRO A 309 -18.94 -20.74 -14.12
N ILE A 310 -19.50 -19.76 -13.42
CA ILE A 310 -19.41 -19.71 -11.96
C ILE A 310 -20.48 -20.61 -11.35
N PRO A 311 -20.14 -21.48 -10.38
CA PRO A 311 -21.13 -22.25 -9.65
C PRO A 311 -21.86 -21.37 -8.65
N PHE A 312 -23.16 -21.61 -8.50
CA PHE A 312 -24.00 -20.97 -7.49
C PHE A 312 -25.12 -21.91 -7.03
N GLN A 313 -25.84 -21.54 -5.98
CA GLN A 313 -26.98 -22.30 -5.47
C GLN A 313 -28.26 -21.49 -5.63
N ALA A 314 -29.24 -22.03 -6.35
CA ALA A 314 -30.52 -21.36 -6.56
C ALA A 314 -31.23 -21.05 -5.22
N GLY A 315 -31.77 -19.85 -5.10
CA GLY A 315 -32.45 -19.37 -3.88
C GLY A 315 -31.52 -18.81 -2.79
N LYS A 316 -30.20 -18.94 -2.94
CA LYS A 316 -29.23 -18.30 -2.04
C LYS A 316 -29.24 -16.77 -2.22
N LYS A 317 -29.13 -16.02 -1.12
CA LYS A 317 -29.28 -14.54 -1.09
C LYS A 317 -27.97 -13.77 -0.88
N ASP A 318 -26.87 -14.49 -0.67
CA ASP A 318 -25.53 -13.97 -0.38
C ASP A 318 -24.49 -14.57 -1.35
N GLY A 319 -23.30 -13.97 -1.39
CA GLY A 319 -22.18 -14.41 -2.23
C GLY A 319 -22.10 -13.80 -3.63
N MET A 320 -23.17 -13.14 -4.08
CA MET A 320 -23.18 -12.31 -5.31
C MET A 320 -23.93 -11.00 -5.03
N ILE A 321 -23.76 -10.01 -5.89
CA ILE A 321 -24.48 -8.72 -5.75
C ILE A 321 -26.01 -8.94 -5.87
N PRO A 322 -26.83 -8.20 -5.11
CA PRO A 322 -28.28 -8.44 -5.03
C PRO A 322 -28.99 -8.46 -6.39
N GLY A 323 -28.66 -7.53 -7.29
CA GLY A 323 -29.28 -7.45 -8.61
C GLY A 323 -28.94 -8.61 -9.54
N PHE A 324 -27.75 -9.22 -9.37
CA PHE A 324 -27.38 -10.41 -10.13
C PHE A 324 -28.18 -11.62 -9.65
N ILE A 325 -28.28 -11.82 -8.34
CA ILE A 325 -29.11 -12.87 -7.73
C ILE A 325 -30.57 -12.72 -8.17
N GLU A 326 -31.14 -11.52 -8.05
CA GLU A 326 -32.52 -11.24 -8.46
C GLU A 326 -32.73 -11.51 -9.96
N GLY A 327 -31.75 -11.17 -10.80
CA GLY A 327 -31.75 -11.47 -12.23
C GLY A 327 -31.79 -12.98 -12.50
N LEU A 328 -30.92 -13.76 -11.84
CA LEU A 328 -30.89 -15.22 -11.95
C LEU A 328 -32.22 -15.87 -11.57
N GLU A 329 -32.92 -15.33 -10.58
CA GLU A 329 -34.23 -15.82 -10.14
C GLU A 329 -35.32 -15.68 -11.21
N GLN A 330 -35.08 -14.92 -12.28
CA GLN A 330 -36.00 -14.80 -13.42
C GLN A 330 -35.79 -15.89 -14.49
N LEU A 331 -34.69 -16.65 -14.42
CA LEU A 331 -34.28 -17.58 -15.47
C LEU A 331 -34.68 -19.03 -15.17
N SER A 332 -34.82 -19.80 -16.25
CA SER A 332 -34.88 -21.26 -16.28
C SER A 332 -33.60 -21.84 -16.89
N PHE A 333 -33.33 -23.13 -16.69
CA PHE A 333 -32.15 -23.74 -17.30
C PHE A 333 -32.15 -23.63 -18.83
N GLY A 334 -31.02 -23.21 -19.39
CA GLY A 334 -30.82 -22.92 -20.81
C GLY A 334 -31.28 -21.53 -21.26
N ASP A 335 -31.88 -20.73 -20.36
CA ASP A 335 -32.19 -19.34 -20.68
C ASP A 335 -30.89 -18.54 -20.83
N LYS A 336 -30.87 -17.67 -21.84
CA LYS A 336 -29.95 -16.53 -21.91
C LYS A 336 -30.72 -15.25 -21.66
N ALA A 337 -30.13 -14.34 -20.91
CA ALA A 337 -30.75 -13.07 -20.57
C ALA A 337 -29.75 -11.92 -20.55
N VAL A 338 -30.27 -10.71 -20.68
CA VAL A 338 -29.56 -9.48 -20.33
C VAL A 338 -30.26 -8.84 -19.14
N ILE A 339 -29.50 -8.54 -18.10
CA ILE A 339 -29.98 -7.90 -16.88
C ILE A 339 -29.30 -6.54 -16.70
N PHE A 340 -30.09 -5.51 -16.43
CA PHE A 340 -29.66 -4.13 -16.20
C PHE A 340 -29.82 -3.83 -14.71
N ILE A 341 -28.68 -3.72 -14.02
CA ILE A 341 -28.60 -3.61 -12.58
C ILE A 341 -28.34 -2.15 -12.21
N PRO A 342 -29.29 -1.46 -11.56
CA PRO A 342 -29.03 -0.13 -11.03
C PRO A 342 -27.97 -0.20 -9.92
N SER A 343 -27.16 0.85 -9.77
CA SER A 343 -26.00 0.86 -8.88
C SER A 343 -26.27 0.39 -7.45
N ARG A 344 -27.43 0.72 -6.87
CA ARG A 344 -27.86 0.28 -5.52
C ARG A 344 -28.03 -1.24 -5.37
N LEU A 345 -28.26 -1.95 -6.46
CA LEU A 345 -28.35 -3.42 -6.50
C LEU A 345 -27.03 -4.05 -6.97
N GLY A 346 -26.04 -3.23 -7.33
CA GLY A 346 -24.69 -3.63 -7.70
C GLY A 346 -23.68 -3.23 -6.64
N TYR A 347 -22.65 -2.47 -7.04
CA TYR A 347 -21.52 -2.10 -6.18
C TYR A 347 -21.68 -0.75 -5.45
N GLY A 348 -22.79 -0.04 -5.66
CA GLY A 348 -23.12 1.21 -4.96
C GLY A 348 -22.02 2.26 -5.01
N ALA A 349 -21.94 3.09 -3.96
CA ALA A 349 -20.96 4.17 -3.86
C ALA A 349 -19.51 3.71 -3.71
N ALA A 350 -19.26 2.43 -3.42
CA ALA A 350 -17.92 1.90 -3.29
C ALA A 350 -17.28 1.61 -4.66
N GLY A 351 -18.08 1.18 -5.65
CA GLY A 351 -17.55 0.62 -6.90
C GLY A 351 -16.83 -0.72 -6.66
N ALA A 352 -16.00 -1.16 -7.61
CA ALA A 352 -15.21 -2.38 -7.48
C ALA A 352 -13.85 -2.26 -8.14
N GLY A 353 -12.77 -2.41 -7.36
CA GLY A 353 -11.41 -2.72 -7.84
C GLY A 353 -10.82 -1.79 -8.90
N GLY A 354 -11.31 -0.55 -9.02
CA GLY A 354 -10.93 0.38 -10.11
C GLY A 354 -11.46 0.01 -11.49
N VAL A 355 -12.21 -1.09 -11.62
CA VAL A 355 -12.83 -1.56 -12.88
C VAL A 355 -14.29 -1.13 -12.99
N ILE A 356 -15.00 -1.02 -11.87
CA ILE A 356 -16.37 -0.51 -11.81
C ILE A 356 -16.37 0.79 -11.00
N PRO A 357 -16.72 1.93 -11.62
CA PRO A 357 -16.78 3.21 -10.91
C PRO A 357 -17.84 3.24 -9.80
N PRO A 358 -17.64 4.06 -8.76
CA PRO A 358 -18.69 4.40 -7.80
C PRO A 358 -19.99 4.80 -8.47
N ASN A 359 -21.11 4.26 -7.95
CA ASN A 359 -22.47 4.51 -8.41
C ASN A 359 -22.76 4.13 -9.87
N ALA A 360 -21.90 3.33 -10.51
CA ALA A 360 -22.16 2.84 -11.85
C ALA A 360 -23.35 1.86 -11.88
N ASN A 361 -24.26 2.03 -12.84
CA ASN A 361 -25.13 0.94 -13.27
C ASN A 361 -24.31 -0.04 -14.09
N ILE A 362 -24.70 -1.31 -14.04
CA ILE A 362 -23.98 -2.38 -14.74
C ILE A 362 -24.96 -3.27 -15.48
N ILE A 363 -24.48 -3.91 -16.52
CA ILE A 363 -25.26 -4.77 -17.40
C ILE A 363 -24.58 -6.12 -17.43
N PHE A 364 -25.34 -7.21 -17.26
CA PHE A 364 -24.82 -8.55 -17.47
C PHE A 364 -25.57 -9.27 -18.57
N GLU A 365 -24.84 -9.86 -19.49
CA GLU A 365 -25.32 -10.95 -20.33
C GLU A 365 -25.06 -12.25 -19.56
N ILE A 366 -26.09 -13.07 -19.35
CA ILE A 366 -26.00 -14.31 -18.56
C ILE A 366 -26.62 -15.49 -19.30
N GLU A 367 -26.09 -16.68 -19.05
CA GLU A 367 -26.63 -17.96 -19.46
C GLU A 367 -26.64 -18.91 -18.27
N LEU A 368 -27.81 -19.48 -17.98
CA LEU A 368 -28.01 -20.35 -16.83
C LEU A 368 -27.96 -21.82 -17.25
N LEU A 369 -27.01 -22.56 -16.71
CA LEU A 369 -26.73 -23.95 -17.05
C LEU A 369 -27.05 -24.88 -15.88
N GLU A 370 -27.55 -26.07 -16.20
CA GLU A 370 -27.83 -27.13 -15.22
C GLU A 370 -26.56 -27.89 -14.81
N LYS A 371 -25.56 -27.94 -15.70
CA LYS A 371 -24.30 -28.65 -15.48
C LYS A 371 -23.14 -27.83 -16.00
N MET A 372 -21.96 -28.05 -15.43
CA MET A 372 -20.72 -27.49 -15.96
C MET A 372 -20.47 -28.08 -17.37
N PRO A 373 -20.16 -27.25 -18.38
CA PRO A 373 -19.70 -27.73 -19.68
C PRO A 373 -18.47 -28.64 -19.50
N GLN A 374 -18.45 -29.77 -20.20
CA GLN A 374 -17.33 -30.70 -20.20
C GLN A 374 -16.21 -30.26 -21.15
#